data_AF-A0A1B2YPD5-F1
#
_entry.id   AF-A0A1B2YPD5-F1
#
_cell.length_a   1.000
_cell.length_b   1.000
_cell.length_c   1.000
_cell.angle_alpha   90.00
_cell.angle_beta   90.00
_cell.angle_gamma   90.00
#
_symmetry.space_group_name_H-M   'P 1'
#
loop_
_entity.id
_entity.type
_entity.pdbx_description
1 polymer ?
#
loop_
_entity_poly.entity_id
_entity_poly.type
_entity_poly.pdbx_seq_one_letter_code
_entity_poly.pdbx_strand_id
1 'polypeptide(L)'
;MNKQITFIDIVKRHRGILYKVITMYCTNDDDKKDLEQEILIQIWKSLSSYNDSYAITTWLYRISMNVAISHYRKTFKKKVTLYD
;
A
#
# COMPACT_ATOMS: atom_id res chain seq x y z
N MET A 1 -7.77 -19.52 11.82
CA MET A 1 -8.28 -18.72 10.69
C MET A 1 -7.22 -18.73 9.59
N ASN A 2 -7.56 -19.12 8.35
CA ASN A 2 -6.57 -19.19 7.27
C ASN A 2 -6.11 -17.77 6.91
N LYS A 3 -4.82 -17.48 7.06
CA LYS A 3 -4.20 -16.16 6.78
C LYS A 3 -4.60 -15.61 5.41
N GLN A 4 -4.75 -16.49 4.42
CA GLN A 4 -5.15 -16.14 3.05
C GLN A 4 -6.58 -15.61 2.98
N ILE A 5 -7.53 -16.23 3.68
CA ILE A 5 -8.93 -15.80 3.70
C ILE A 5 -9.04 -14.43 4.37
N THR A 6 -8.40 -14.27 5.53
CA THR A 6 -8.37 -13.01 6.26
C THR A 6 -7.81 -11.87 5.42
N PHE A 7 -6.69 -12.11 4.71
CA PHE A 7 -6.10 -11.12 3.82
C PHE A 7 -7.05 -10.71 2.69
N ILE A 8 -7.65 -11.69 2.00
CA ILE A 8 -8.55 -11.44 0.88
C ILE A 8 -9.75 -10.61 1.34
N ASP A 9 -10.34 -10.95 2.49
CA ASP A 9 -11.49 -10.23 3.04
C ASP A 9 -11.15 -8.79 3.42
N ILE A 10 -10.01 -8.57 4.09
CA ILE A 10 -9.54 -7.23 4.47
C ILE A 10 -9.32 -6.37 3.22
N VAL A 11 -8.60 -6.90 2.23
CA VAL A 11 -8.28 -6.15 1.00
C VAL A 11 -9.56 -5.83 0.23
N LYS A 12 -10.47 -6.80 0.06
CA LYS A 12 -11.74 -6.57 -0.64
C LYS A 12 -12.60 -5.53 0.07
N ARG A 13 -12.75 -5.64 1.39
CA ARG A 13 -13.59 -4.74 2.20
C ARG A 13 -13.06 -3.31 2.24
N HIS A 14 -11.74 -3.14 2.18
CA HIS A 14 -11.08 -1.84 2.37
C HIS A 14 -10.38 -1.30 1.11
N ARG A 15 -10.70 -1.85 -0.07
CA ARG A 15 -10.11 -1.45 -1.36
C ARG A 15 -10.19 0.06 -1.60
N GLY A 16 -11.27 0.72 -1.20
CA GLY A 16 -11.43 2.17 -1.35
C GLY A 16 -10.38 2.99 -0.59
N ILE A 17 -9.94 2.52 0.58
CA ILE A 17 -8.88 3.18 1.36
C ILE A 17 -7.54 3.05 0.65
N LEU A 18 -7.23 1.85 0.16
CA LEU A 18 -5.99 1.59 -0.58
C LEU A 18 -5.94 2.44 -1.86
N TYR A 19 -7.04 2.44 -2.63
CA TYR A 19 -7.14 3.18 -3.88
C TYR A 19 -6.98 4.69 -3.65
N LYS A 20 -7.61 5.24 -2.60
CA LYS A 20 -7.45 6.65 -2.23
C LYS A 20 -5.98 7.03 -2.02
N VAL A 21 -5.24 6.22 -1.26
CA VAL A 21 -3.80 6.47 -1.03
C VAL A 21 -3.01 6.36 -2.33
N ILE A 22 -3.24 5.31 -3.13
CA ILE A 22 -2.55 5.11 -4.41
C ILE A 22 -2.74 6.33 -5.34
N THR A 23 -3.98 6.80 -5.51
CA THR A 23 -4.28 7.94 -6.38
C THR A 23 -3.75 9.28 -5.87
N MET A 24 -3.49 9.40 -4.57
CA MET A 24 -2.93 10.64 -3.99
C MET A 24 -1.42 10.77 -4.26
N TYR A 25 -0.71 9.64 -4.41
CA TYR A 25 0.76 9.62 -4.56
C TYR A 25 1.24 9.29 -5.98
N CYS A 26 0.38 8.70 -6.83
CA CYS A 26 0.71 8.33 -8.20
C CYS A 26 -0.39 8.79 -9.16
N THR A 27 0.00 9.46 -10.25
CA THR A 27 -0.94 9.95 -11.28
C THR A 27 -0.95 9.08 -12.54
N ASN A 28 0.20 8.52 -12.96
CA ASN A 28 0.27 7.58 -14.06
C ASN A 28 -0.18 6.18 -13.64
N ASP A 29 -0.70 5.39 -14.58
CA ASP A 29 -1.34 4.12 -14.26
C ASP A 29 -0.36 2.97 -14.00
N ASP A 30 0.86 3.05 -14.52
CA ASP A 30 1.87 2.02 -14.28
C ASP A 30 2.45 2.13 -12.86
N ASP A 31 2.83 3.33 -12.41
CA ASP A 31 3.27 3.57 -11.03
C ASP A 31 2.13 3.26 -10.03
N LYS A 32 0.87 3.48 -10.40
CA LYS A 32 -0.27 3.08 -9.54
C LYS A 32 -0.34 1.56 -9.36
N LYS A 33 -0.16 0.78 -10.43
CA LYS A 33 -0.17 -0.69 -10.36
C LYS A 33 1.01 -1.21 -9.54
N ASP A 34 2.19 -0.63 -9.73
CA ASP A 34 3.38 -0.99 -8.95
C ASP A 34 3.19 -0.67 -7.47
N LEU A 35 2.68 0.53 -7.16
CA LEU A 35 2.37 0.93 -5.80
C LEU A 35 1.28 0.04 -5.16
N GLU A 36 0.22 -0.30 -5.90
CA GLU A 36 -0.82 -1.23 -5.43
C GLU A 36 -0.20 -2.57 -5.02
N GLN A 37 0.67 -3.13 -5.87
CA GLN A 37 1.35 -4.39 -5.57
C GLN A 37 2.25 -4.29 -4.33
N GLU A 38 3.06 -3.24 -4.21
CA GLU A 38 3.91 -3.02 -3.04
C GLU A 38 3.08 -2.94 -1.75
N ILE A 39 1.95 -2.23 -1.78
CA ILE A 39 1.03 -2.11 -0.64
C ILE A 39 0.47 -3.48 -0.26
N LEU A 40 -0.02 -4.26 -1.23
CA LEU A 40 -0.60 -5.59 -0.97
C LEU A 40 0.43 -6.54 -0.36
N ILE A 41 1.66 -6.54 -0.88
CA ILE A 41 2.77 -7.34 -0.33
C ILE A 41 3.08 -6.92 1.11
N GLN A 42 3.10 -5.61 1.39
CA GLN A 42 3.39 -5.12 2.73
C GLN A 42 2.27 -5.47 3.71
N ILE A 43 1.00 -5.37 3.31
CA ILE A 43 -0.15 -5.83 4.11
C ILE A 43 0.00 -7.31 4.43
N TRP A 44 0.30 -8.16 3.44
CA TRP A 44 0.48 -9.60 3.63
C TRP A 44 1.57 -9.95 4.64
N LYS A 45 2.71 -9.25 4.56
CA LYS A 45 3.85 -9.41 5.48
C LYS A 45 3.51 -8.95 6.89
N SER A 46 2.81 -7.83 7.01
CA SER A 46 2.49 -7.22 8.31
C SER A 46 1.25 -7.81 8.98
N LEU A 47 0.42 -8.59 8.27
CA LEU A 47 -0.86 -9.10 8.79
C LEU A 47 -0.72 -9.90 10.10
N SER A 48 0.35 -10.66 10.27
CA SER A 48 0.60 -11.42 11.51
C SER A 48 0.94 -10.55 12.72
N SER A 49 1.29 -9.28 12.51
CA SER A 49 1.59 -8.30 13.57
C SER A 49 0.44 -7.35 13.88
N TYR A 50 -0.67 -7.46 13.16
CA TYR A 50 -1.85 -6.65 13.42
C TYR A 50 -2.45 -7.01 14.78
N ASN A 51 -2.89 -6.00 15.53
CA ASN A 51 -3.60 -6.16 16.78
C ASN A 51 -4.84 -5.26 16.80
N ASP A 52 -5.86 -5.66 17.54
CA ASP A 52 -7.15 -4.97 17.59
C ASP A 52 -7.18 -3.75 18.55
N SER A 53 -6.02 -3.27 19.03
CA SER A 53 -5.96 -2.05 19.83
C SER A 53 -6.23 -0.78 19.02
N TYR A 54 -6.21 -0.89 17.69
CA TYR A 54 -6.56 0.16 16.76
C TYR A 54 -7.38 -0.41 15.60
N ALA A 55 -8.20 0.43 14.97
CA ALA A 55 -9.02 0.00 13.85
C ALA A 55 -8.17 -0.52 12.67
N ILE A 56 -8.63 -1.58 12.01
CA ILE A 56 -8.01 -2.13 10.80
C ILE A 56 -7.85 -1.07 9.70
N THR A 57 -8.78 -0.12 9.60
CA THR A 57 -8.72 0.98 8.64
C THR A 57 -7.54 1.92 8.93
N THR A 58 -7.29 2.24 10.20
CA THR A 58 -6.11 3.01 10.65
C THR A 58 -4.82 2.28 10.30
N TRP A 59 -4.78 0.98 10.52
CA TRP A 59 -3.62 0.15 10.20
C TRP A 59 -3.32 0.10 8.70
N LEU A 60 -4.34 -0.16 7.87
CA LEU A 60 -4.23 -0.19 6.43
C LEU A 60 -3.78 1.17 5.88
N TYR A 61 -4.33 2.26 6.40
CA TYR A 61 -3.94 3.61 6.00
C TYR A 61 -2.46 3.86 6.30
N ARG A 62 -1.99 3.50 7.51
CA ARG A 62 -0.57 3.65 7.89
C ARG A 62 0.36 2.84 6.99
N ILE A 63 0.04 1.57 6.71
CA ILE A 63 0.85 0.74 5.81
C ILE A 63 0.89 1.36 4.42
N SER A 64 -0.28 1.66 3.86
CA SER A 64 -0.41 2.18 2.50
C SER A 64 0.35 3.49 2.33
N MET A 65 0.23 4.39 3.31
CA MET A 65 0.90 5.69 3.32
C MET A 65 2.43 5.55 3.37
N ASN A 66 2.95 4.68 4.25
CA ASN A 66 4.39 4.46 4.37
C ASN A 66 4.99 3.89 3.07
N VAL A 67 4.29 2.94 2.45
CA VAL A 67 4.71 2.37 1.17
C VAL A 67 4.65 3.43 0.07
N ALA A 68 3.57 4.20 -0.03
CA ALA A 68 3.41 5.26 -1.03
C ALA A 68 4.49 6.35 -0.94
N ILE A 69 4.84 6.79 0.27
CA ILE A 69 5.94 7.75 0.48
C ILE A 69 7.29 7.16 0.05
N SER A 70 7.53 5.89 0.38
CA SER A 70 8.77 5.19 -0.02
C SER A 70 8.86 5.05 -1.54
N HIS A 71 7.79 4.61 -2.17
CA HIS A 71 7.67 4.46 -3.62
C HIS A 71 7.88 5.80 -4.32
N TYR A 72 7.17 6.86 -3.90
CA TYR A 72 7.32 8.21 -4.45
C TYR A 72 8.78 8.71 -4.41
N ARG A 73 9.49 8.49 -3.28
CA ARG A 73 10.90 8.86 -3.15
C ARG A 73 11.81 8.09 -4.12
N LYS A 74 11.54 6.80 -4.36
CA LYS A 74 12.30 5.99 -5.33
C LYS A 74 12.06 6.47 -6.76
N THR A 75 10.80 6.70 -7.13
CA THR A 75 10.42 7.15 -8.47
C THR A 75 10.97 8.54 -8.77
N PHE A 76 10.95 9.46 -7.79
CA PHE A 76 11.58 10.76 -7.92
C PHE A 76 13.09 10.65 -8.17
N LYS A 77 13.81 9.84 -7.37
CA LYS A 77 15.24 9.60 -7.58
C LYS A 77 15.55 9.00 -8.96
N LYS A 78 14.75 8.02 -9.39
CA LYS A 78 14.90 7.39 -10.71
C LYS A 78 14.76 8.41 -11.85
N LYS A 79 13.83 9.36 -11.74
CA LYS A 79 13.68 10.43 -12.74
C LYS A 79 14.90 11.33 -12.77
N VAL A 80 15.41 11.79 -11.62
CA VAL A 80 16.59 12.67 -11.57
C VAL A 80 17.80 12.03 -12.25
N THR A 81 18.12 10.77 -11.93
CA THR A 81 19.27 10.06 -12.51
C THR A 81 19.15 9.74 -14.00
N LEU A 82 17.95 9.82 -14.60
CA LEU A 82 17.78 9.64 -16.06
C LEU A 82 18.05 10.91 -16.87
N TYR A 83 18.23 12.06 -16.21
CA TYR A 83 18.52 13.35 -16.83
C TYR A 83 19.90 13.91 -16.47
N ASP A 84 20.70 13.16 -15.70
CA ASP A 84 22.12 13.42 -15.38
C ASP A 84 23.02 12.53 -16.25
#